data_AF-A0A447TN01-F1
#
_entry.id   AF-A0A447TN01-F1
#
_cell.length_a   1.000
_cell.length_b   1.000
_cell.length_c   1.000
_cell.angle_alpha   90.00
_cell.angle_beta   90.00
_cell.angle_gamma   90.00
#
_symmetry.space_group_name_H-M   'P 1'
#
loop_
_entity.id
_entity.type
_entity.pdbx_description
1 polymer ?
#
loop_
_entity_poly.entity_id
_entity_poly.type
_entity_poly.pdbx_seq_one_letter_code
_entity_poly.pdbx_strand_id
1 'polypeptide(L)'
;MVNWLDNKKDDKPFFLYVAFTEVHSPLASPKKYLDMYSQYMSEYQKQHPDLFYGDWADKPWRGTGEYYANISYMDAQVGKVLDKIKAMGEEDNTIVIFTSDNGPVTREARKVYELNLAGETDGLRGRKDNLWEGGIRVPAIIKYGKHIPQGVVTDTPVYGLDWMPTLANMMDFKLPTDRTYDGQSLVPLLEQKTLKRNKPLIFGIDMPFQDDPTDEWAIRDGDWKMIIDRENKPKYLYNLKKDRFETLNQIGKQPEIEKTAVWQVPENETGHR
;
A
#
# COMPACT_ATOMS: atom_id res chain seq x y z
N MET A 1 -5.48 16.77 13.71
CA MET A 1 -6.68 15.91 13.72
C MET A 1 -7.44 15.97 15.04
N VAL A 2 -6.85 15.52 16.16
CA VAL A 2 -7.49 15.56 17.48
C VAL A 2 -8.14 16.91 17.80
N ASN A 3 -7.40 18.01 17.62
CA ASN A 3 -7.93 19.36 17.83
C ASN A 3 -9.15 19.69 16.94
N TRP A 4 -9.22 19.15 15.72
CA TRP A 4 -10.39 19.38 14.86
C TRP A 4 -11.62 18.66 15.43
N LEU A 5 -11.45 17.40 15.88
CA LEU A 5 -12.51 16.64 16.55
C LEU A 5 -12.96 17.31 17.85
N ASP A 6 -12.05 17.90 18.64
CA ASP A 6 -12.39 18.66 19.86
C ASP A 6 -13.21 19.93 19.57
N ASN A 7 -12.99 20.56 18.41
CA ASN A 7 -13.61 21.82 18.05
C ASN A 7 -14.87 21.68 17.17
N LYS A 8 -15.24 20.45 16.81
CA LYS A 8 -16.48 20.16 16.08
C LYS A 8 -17.69 20.68 16.87
N LYS A 9 -18.62 21.36 16.18
CA LYS A 9 -19.71 22.14 16.82
C LYS A 9 -21.10 21.52 16.71
N ASP A 10 -21.30 20.59 15.78
CA ASP A 10 -22.58 19.93 15.52
C ASP A 10 -22.44 18.42 15.63
N ASP A 11 -23.53 17.69 15.41
CA ASP A 11 -23.58 16.22 15.44
C ASP A 11 -23.55 15.61 14.03
N LYS A 12 -23.16 16.38 13.00
CA LYS A 12 -23.07 15.85 11.63
C LYS A 12 -22.02 14.72 11.55
N PRO A 13 -22.22 13.71 10.70
CA PRO A 13 -21.17 12.73 10.43
C PRO A 13 -19.93 13.44 9.86
N PHE A 14 -18.75 12.89 10.12
CA PHE A 14 -17.49 13.41 9.62
C PHE A 14 -16.80 12.41 8.70
N PHE A 15 -16.00 12.94 7.77
CA PHE A 15 -15.02 12.16 7.03
C PHE A 15 -13.64 12.75 7.31
N LEU A 16 -12.72 11.89 7.76
CA LEU A 16 -11.34 12.26 8.05
C LEU A 16 -10.40 11.46 7.16
N TYR A 17 -9.74 12.15 6.24
CA TYR A 17 -8.59 11.60 5.52
C TYR A 17 -7.30 11.99 6.27
N VAL A 18 -6.73 11.04 7.00
CA VAL A 18 -5.50 11.23 7.79
C VAL A 18 -4.32 10.64 7.03
N ALA A 19 -3.79 11.40 6.07
CA ALA A 19 -2.61 11.03 5.30
C ALA A 19 -1.33 11.33 6.11
N PHE A 20 -0.90 10.37 6.92
CA PHE A 20 0.40 10.43 7.59
C PHE A 20 1.53 10.52 6.55
N THR A 21 2.59 11.25 6.88
CA THR A 21 3.78 11.35 6.03
C THR A 21 4.73 10.18 6.26
N GLU A 22 4.67 9.59 7.45
CA GLU A 22 5.42 8.39 7.80
C GLU A 22 4.98 7.21 6.92
N VAL A 23 5.89 6.35 6.44
CA VAL A 23 7.34 6.28 6.75
C VAL A 23 8.22 6.81 5.62
N HIS A 24 7.72 7.79 4.86
CA HIS A 24 8.48 8.40 3.78
C HIS A 24 9.69 9.19 4.32
N SER A 25 10.77 9.28 3.55
CA SER A 25 11.87 10.18 3.87
C SER A 25 11.45 11.66 3.75
N PRO A 26 12.04 12.57 4.55
CA PRO A 26 13.00 12.32 5.63
C PRO A 26 12.33 11.75 6.89
N LEU A 27 12.97 10.74 7.49
CA LEU A 27 12.48 10.17 8.75
C LEU A 27 12.67 11.16 9.90
N ALA A 28 11.66 11.25 10.76
CA ALA A 28 11.74 12.04 12.00
C ALA A 28 11.02 11.29 13.12
N SER A 29 11.74 10.98 14.20
CA SER A 29 11.18 10.23 15.32
C SER A 29 11.66 10.81 16.64
N PRO A 30 10.76 11.05 17.61
CA PRO A 30 11.17 11.42 18.96
C PRO A 30 12.12 10.38 19.57
N LYS A 31 13.03 10.84 20.44
CA LYS A 31 14.03 10.00 21.13
C LYS A 31 13.43 8.72 21.74
N LYS A 32 12.22 8.81 22.30
CA LYS A 32 11.47 7.67 22.84
C LYS A 32 11.44 6.47 21.89
N TYR A 33 11.20 6.69 20.60
CA TYR A 33 11.10 5.62 19.60
C TYR A 33 12.48 5.22 19.08
N LEU A 34 13.42 6.16 18.96
CA LEU A 34 14.81 5.84 18.60
C LEU A 34 15.46 4.90 19.64
N ASP A 35 15.22 5.16 20.93
CA ASP A 35 15.76 4.37 22.03
C ASP A 35 15.32 2.90 21.99
N MET A 36 14.09 2.63 21.53
CA MET A 36 13.55 1.27 21.36
C MET A 36 14.41 0.40 20.42
N TYR A 37 15.10 1.03 19.47
CA TYR A 37 15.82 0.37 18.39
C TYR A 37 17.32 0.67 18.40
N SER A 38 17.87 1.12 19.53
CA SER A 38 19.29 1.42 19.70
C SER A 38 20.24 0.28 19.30
N GLN A 39 19.80 -0.99 19.45
CA GLN A 39 20.55 -2.18 19.00
C GLN A 39 20.67 -2.30 17.47
N TYR A 40 19.78 -1.64 16.71
CA TYR A 40 19.75 -1.64 15.24
C TYR A 40 20.36 -0.38 14.63
N MET A 41 20.98 0.47 15.46
CA MET A 41 21.69 1.67 15.04
C MET A 41 23.18 1.37 14.88
N SER A 42 23.80 1.87 13.81
CA SER A 42 25.25 1.79 13.66
C SER A 42 25.95 2.71 14.67
N GLU A 43 27.25 2.48 14.91
CA GLU A 43 28.04 3.38 15.76
C GLU A 43 28.08 4.81 15.19
N TYR A 44 28.09 4.96 13.86
CA TYR A 44 28.03 6.28 13.22
C TYR A 44 26.70 6.99 13.51
N GLN A 45 25.57 6.28 13.45
CA GLN A 45 24.26 6.85 13.81
C GLN A 45 24.25 7.29 15.27
N LYS A 46 24.78 6.48 16.18
CA LYS A 46 24.84 6.83 17.62
C LYS A 46 25.70 8.07 17.89
N GLN A 47 26.78 8.28 17.14
CA GLN A 47 27.63 9.47 17.22
C GLN A 47 27.01 10.70 16.56
N HIS A 48 26.17 10.50 15.54
CA HIS A 48 25.53 11.55 14.74
C HIS A 48 24.02 11.31 14.58
N PRO A 49 23.24 11.26 15.68
CA PRO A 49 21.85 10.86 15.65
C PRO A 49 20.95 11.86 14.92
N ASP A 50 21.31 13.15 14.97
CA ASP A 50 20.52 14.25 14.38
C ASP A 50 21.09 14.75 13.03
N LEU A 51 21.97 13.97 12.39
CA LEU A 51 22.51 14.31 11.07
C LEU A 51 21.38 14.40 10.03
N PHE A 52 21.22 15.58 9.43
CA PHE A 52 20.21 15.82 8.41
C PHE A 52 20.40 14.92 7.18
N TYR A 53 19.29 14.40 6.66
CA TYR A 53 19.31 13.36 5.61
C TYR A 53 19.95 13.83 4.29
N GLY A 54 19.93 15.14 4.01
CA GLY A 54 20.54 15.72 2.81
C GLY A 54 22.06 15.54 2.76
N ASP A 55 22.68 15.29 3.91
CA ASP A 55 24.12 15.12 4.07
C ASP A 55 24.53 13.64 4.24
N TRP A 56 23.65 12.68 3.93
CA TRP A 56 23.92 11.25 4.10
C TRP A 56 24.75 10.62 2.98
N ALA A 57 24.82 11.23 1.79
CA ALA A 57 25.35 10.60 0.58
C ALA A 57 26.80 10.13 0.69
N ASP A 58 27.62 10.84 1.46
CA ASP A 58 29.05 10.61 1.66
C ASP A 58 29.37 10.11 3.08
N LYS A 59 28.37 9.58 3.80
CA LYS A 59 28.49 9.18 5.21
C LYS A 59 28.31 7.68 5.41
N PRO A 60 28.86 7.10 6.50
CA PRO A 60 28.65 5.70 6.83
C PRO A 60 27.16 5.34 7.01
N TRP A 61 26.85 4.08 6.72
CA TRP A 61 25.52 3.50 6.93
C TRP A 61 25.03 3.71 8.37
N ARG A 62 23.75 4.05 8.52
CA ARG A 62 23.15 4.43 9.82
C ARG A 62 22.53 3.25 10.59
N GLY A 63 22.42 2.08 9.98
CA GLY A 63 21.63 0.98 10.55
C GLY A 63 20.20 0.99 10.01
N THR A 64 19.31 0.25 10.67
CA THR A 64 17.87 0.19 10.32
C THR A 64 16.96 0.75 11.42
N GLY A 65 17.53 1.09 12.58
CA GLY A 65 16.74 1.49 13.75
C GLY A 65 15.94 2.77 13.54
N GLU A 66 16.40 3.72 12.72
CA GLU A 66 15.65 4.97 12.43
C GLU A 66 14.35 4.69 11.67
N TYR A 67 14.38 3.74 10.74
CA TYR A 67 13.20 3.29 10.00
C TYR A 67 12.19 2.63 10.93
N TYR A 68 12.63 1.72 11.81
CA TYR A 68 11.77 1.06 12.79
C TYR A 68 11.20 2.03 13.83
N ALA A 69 12.00 3.02 14.24
CA ALA A 69 11.54 4.10 15.12
C ALA A 69 10.42 4.92 14.46
N ASN A 70 10.50 5.17 13.15
CA ASN A 70 9.49 5.91 12.42
C ASN A 70 8.19 5.11 12.22
N ILE A 71 8.29 3.79 12.00
CA ILE A 71 7.11 2.88 12.05
C ILE A 71 6.42 2.97 13.42
N SER A 72 7.16 2.83 14.52
CA SER A 72 6.57 2.92 15.88
C SER A 72 6.01 4.30 16.19
N TYR A 73 6.63 5.35 15.67
CA TYR A 73 6.11 6.70 15.83
C TYR A 73 4.77 6.88 15.11
N MET A 74 4.67 6.42 13.86
CA MET A 74 3.43 6.38 13.08
C MET A 74 2.35 5.59 13.82
N ASP A 75 2.67 4.37 14.29
CA ASP A 75 1.75 3.53 15.06
C ASP A 75 1.17 4.27 16.27
N ALA A 76 2.02 4.94 17.04
CA ALA A 76 1.57 5.76 18.16
C ALA A 76 0.67 6.93 17.74
N GLN A 77 0.90 7.51 16.55
CA GLN A 77 0.07 8.61 16.03
C GLN A 77 -1.27 8.10 15.51
N VAL A 78 -1.31 6.92 14.90
CA VAL A 78 -2.55 6.19 14.57
C VAL A 78 -3.33 5.93 15.86
N GLY A 79 -2.68 5.37 16.88
CA GLY A 79 -3.26 5.14 18.20
C GLY A 79 -3.90 6.40 18.80
N LYS A 80 -3.21 7.55 18.73
CA LYS A 80 -3.74 8.85 19.19
C LYS A 80 -5.04 9.26 18.49
N VAL A 81 -5.19 8.98 17.20
CA VAL A 81 -6.44 9.25 16.47
C VAL A 81 -7.54 8.28 16.88
N LEU A 82 -7.23 6.99 16.97
CA LEU A 82 -8.19 5.95 17.36
C LEU A 82 -8.69 6.14 18.81
N ASP A 83 -7.79 6.47 19.72
CA ASP A 83 -8.11 6.79 21.11
C ASP A 83 -9.05 7.99 21.20
N LYS A 84 -8.87 9.01 20.34
CA LYS A 84 -9.77 10.15 20.30
C LYS A 84 -11.18 9.77 19.83
N ILE A 85 -11.30 8.96 18.77
CA ILE A 85 -12.59 8.44 18.27
C ILE A 85 -13.31 7.66 19.37
N LYS A 86 -12.57 6.80 20.07
CA LYS A 86 -13.10 6.03 21.20
C LYS A 86 -13.52 6.91 22.37
N ALA A 87 -12.67 7.86 22.78
CA ALA A 87 -12.92 8.73 23.92
C ALA A 87 -14.13 9.65 23.74
N MET A 88 -14.46 10.01 22.48
CA MET A 88 -15.67 10.78 22.17
C MET A 88 -16.93 9.92 21.99
N GLY A 89 -16.85 8.60 22.20
CA GLY A 89 -18.01 7.70 22.14
C GLY A 89 -18.42 7.26 20.73
N GLU A 90 -17.62 7.55 19.70
CA GLU A 90 -17.96 7.29 18.29
C GLU A 90 -17.40 5.96 17.75
N GLU A 91 -16.83 5.11 18.62
CA GLU A 91 -16.19 3.85 18.20
C GLU A 91 -17.13 2.92 17.42
N ASP A 92 -18.39 2.80 17.87
CA ASP A 92 -19.37 1.93 17.21
C ASP A 92 -19.96 2.55 15.93
N ASN A 93 -19.84 3.88 15.75
CA ASN A 93 -20.43 4.61 14.63
C ASN A 93 -19.39 5.13 13.61
N THR A 94 -18.13 4.69 13.73
CA THR A 94 -17.04 5.13 12.84
C THR A 94 -16.47 3.94 12.06
N ILE A 95 -16.51 4.03 10.73
CA ILE A 95 -15.73 3.16 9.85
C ILE A 95 -14.28 3.65 9.83
N VAL A 96 -13.35 2.79 10.22
CA VAL A 96 -11.91 3.05 10.19
C VAL A 96 -11.28 2.12 9.16
N ILE A 97 -10.58 2.71 8.18
CA ILE A 97 -9.74 2.00 7.23
C ILE A 97 -8.30 2.48 7.42
N PHE A 98 -7.39 1.55 7.68
CA PHE A 98 -5.95 1.78 7.71
C PHE A 98 -5.32 1.06 6.52
N THR A 99 -4.51 1.76 5.73
CA THR A 99 -3.82 1.19 4.56
C THR A 99 -2.52 1.95 4.27
N SER A 100 -1.67 1.39 3.40
CA SER A 100 -0.57 2.11 2.73
C SER A 100 -0.95 2.40 1.27
N ASP A 101 -0.24 3.35 0.63
CA ASP A 101 -0.43 3.75 -0.78
C ASP A 101 0.36 2.87 -1.76
N ASN A 102 1.57 2.47 -1.39
CA ASN A 102 2.43 1.57 -2.16
C ASN A 102 3.35 0.72 -1.26
N GLY A 103 4.07 -0.22 -1.87
CA GLY A 103 5.17 -0.95 -1.24
C GLY A 103 6.29 -0.01 -0.75
N PRO A 104 7.21 -0.50 0.08
CA PRO A 104 8.14 0.37 0.78
C PRO A 104 9.37 0.70 -0.08
N VAL A 105 10.15 1.67 0.38
CA VAL A 105 11.58 1.75 0.02
C VAL A 105 12.34 0.79 0.92
N THR A 106 13.03 -0.18 0.33
CA THR A 106 13.80 -1.21 1.05
C THR A 106 15.26 -0.76 1.22
N ARG A 107 16.18 -1.70 1.52
CA ARG A 107 17.62 -1.44 1.47
C ARG A 107 18.13 -1.15 0.04
N GLU A 108 17.34 -1.46 -0.98
CA GLU A 108 17.58 -1.14 -2.39
C GLU A 108 17.24 0.35 -2.66
N ALA A 109 18.09 1.25 -2.18
CA ALA A 109 17.98 2.68 -2.44
C ALA A 109 18.34 2.97 -3.91
N ARG A 110 17.42 3.60 -4.66
CA ARG A 110 17.59 4.00 -6.06
C ARG A 110 17.93 5.47 -6.21
N LYS A 111 17.67 6.26 -5.16
CA LYS A 111 17.87 7.71 -5.15
C LYS A 111 18.57 8.13 -3.87
N VAL A 112 19.26 9.26 -3.92
CA VAL A 112 19.98 9.81 -2.74
C VAL A 112 19.05 10.03 -1.54
N TYR A 113 17.77 10.31 -1.79
CA TYR A 113 16.77 10.51 -0.75
C TYR A 113 16.17 9.22 -0.18
N GLU A 114 16.58 8.06 -0.69
CA GLU A 114 16.14 6.73 -0.26
C GLU A 114 17.17 6.02 0.63
N LEU A 115 18.30 6.68 0.93
CA LEU A 115 19.38 6.12 1.74
C LEU A 115 18.93 5.79 3.17
N ASN A 116 19.57 4.77 3.74
CA ASN A 116 19.37 4.32 5.14
C ASN A 116 17.92 3.94 5.52
N LEU A 117 17.09 3.56 4.54
CA LEU A 117 15.77 3.00 4.77
C LEU A 117 15.81 1.46 4.84
N ALA A 118 14.77 0.86 5.41
CA ALA A 118 14.75 -0.58 5.73
C ALA A 118 13.37 -1.21 5.58
N GLY A 119 12.61 -0.78 4.57
CA GLY A 119 11.33 -1.39 4.22
C GLY A 119 11.42 -2.89 4.00
N GLU A 120 10.36 -3.59 4.38
CA GLU A 120 10.23 -5.05 4.26
C GLU A 120 8.96 -5.39 3.48
N THR A 121 9.05 -6.43 2.65
CA THR A 121 7.96 -6.89 1.77
C THR A 121 7.50 -8.30 2.13
N ASP A 122 7.89 -8.81 3.30
CA ASP A 122 7.68 -10.21 3.69
C ASP A 122 8.22 -11.21 2.64
N GLY A 123 9.39 -10.87 2.09
CA GLY A 123 10.08 -11.63 1.04
C GLY A 123 9.48 -11.49 -0.36
N LEU A 124 8.39 -10.74 -0.54
CA LEU A 124 7.79 -10.52 -1.87
C LEU A 124 8.74 -9.72 -2.77
N ARG A 125 8.68 -10.01 -4.07
CA ARG A 125 9.62 -9.47 -5.05
C ARG A 125 9.36 -7.99 -5.33
N GLY A 126 10.43 -7.22 -5.50
CA GLY A 126 10.36 -5.79 -5.80
C GLY A 126 10.06 -4.91 -4.59
N ARG A 127 9.99 -3.62 -4.85
CA ARG A 127 9.76 -2.53 -3.88
C ARG A 127 8.90 -1.45 -4.52
N LYS A 128 8.78 -0.27 -3.89
CA LYS A 128 8.18 0.94 -4.50
C LYS A 128 8.64 1.11 -5.96
N ASP A 129 7.81 1.69 -6.83
CA ASP A 129 7.97 1.73 -8.30
C ASP A 129 7.71 0.41 -9.05
N ASN A 130 7.92 -0.76 -8.43
CA ASN A 130 7.78 -2.02 -9.15
C ASN A 130 6.33 -2.54 -9.16
N LEU A 131 5.96 -3.24 -10.24
CA LEU A 131 4.68 -3.93 -10.36
C LEU A 131 4.71 -5.38 -9.84
N TRP A 132 5.86 -5.87 -9.36
CA TRP A 132 5.94 -7.12 -8.59
C TRP A 132 5.25 -6.98 -7.22
N GLU A 133 4.94 -8.09 -6.56
CA GLU A 133 4.08 -8.14 -5.36
C GLU A 133 4.57 -7.23 -4.23
N GLY A 134 5.89 -7.07 -4.04
CA GLY A 134 6.46 -6.21 -3.00
C GLY A 134 6.30 -4.71 -3.26
N GLY A 135 5.94 -4.29 -4.47
CA GLY A 135 5.66 -2.90 -4.81
C GLY A 135 4.18 -2.49 -4.72
N ILE A 136 3.27 -3.46 -4.85
CA ILE A 136 1.81 -3.21 -4.91
C ILE A 136 1.01 -3.82 -3.74
N ARG A 137 1.54 -4.85 -3.07
CA ARG A 137 0.87 -5.48 -1.93
C ARG A 137 1.23 -4.74 -0.65
N VAL A 138 0.21 -4.26 0.07
CA VAL A 138 0.33 -3.38 1.23
C VAL A 138 -0.54 -3.84 2.40
N PRO A 139 -0.26 -3.42 3.65
CA PRO A 139 -1.18 -3.65 4.76
C PRO A 139 -2.50 -2.92 4.52
N ALA A 140 -3.61 -3.58 4.85
CA ALA A 140 -4.95 -2.99 4.87
C ALA A 140 -5.79 -3.60 5.99
N ILE A 141 -6.44 -2.77 6.80
CA ILE A 141 -7.31 -3.18 7.92
C ILE A 141 -8.57 -2.32 7.87
N ILE A 142 -9.74 -2.94 8.04
CA ILE A 142 -11.02 -2.25 8.21
C ILE A 142 -11.65 -2.63 9.55
N LYS A 143 -12.18 -1.63 10.26
CA LYS A 143 -12.95 -1.78 11.49
C LYS A 143 -14.21 -0.92 11.39
N TYR A 144 -15.35 -1.43 11.84
CA TYR A 144 -16.56 -0.65 12.01
C TYR A 144 -17.26 -1.09 13.29
N GLY A 145 -16.91 -0.48 14.42
CA GLY A 145 -17.47 -0.84 15.73
C GLY A 145 -17.47 -2.34 15.99
N LYS A 146 -18.63 -2.82 16.44
CA LYS A 146 -18.99 -4.25 16.48
C LYS A 146 -19.83 -4.73 15.29
N HIS A 147 -20.01 -3.90 14.26
CA HIS A 147 -20.86 -4.20 13.10
C HIS A 147 -20.26 -5.20 12.13
N ILE A 148 -18.93 -5.36 12.13
CA ILE A 148 -18.23 -6.38 11.33
C ILE A 148 -17.48 -7.37 12.24
N PRO A 149 -17.23 -8.61 11.79
CA PRO A 149 -16.52 -9.62 12.57
C PRO A 149 -15.14 -9.17 13.06
N GLN A 150 -14.82 -9.45 14.32
CA GLN A 150 -13.55 -9.04 14.94
C GLN A 150 -12.47 -10.10 14.76
N GLY A 151 -11.24 -9.67 14.51
CA GLY A 151 -10.08 -10.55 14.43
C GLY A 151 -10.07 -11.47 13.20
N VAL A 152 -10.87 -11.17 12.17
CA VAL A 152 -10.90 -11.95 10.92
C VAL A 152 -9.73 -11.53 10.02
N VAL A 153 -9.05 -12.54 9.47
CA VAL A 153 -8.05 -12.39 8.42
C VAL A 153 -8.61 -13.02 7.14
N THR A 154 -8.51 -12.31 6.02
CA THR A 154 -8.89 -12.82 4.69
C THR A 154 -7.70 -12.77 3.75
N ASP A 155 -7.53 -13.81 2.94
CA ASP A 155 -6.54 -13.91 1.87
C ASP A 155 -7.14 -13.61 0.49
N THR A 156 -8.41 -13.16 0.44
CA THR A 156 -9.07 -12.79 -0.82
C THR A 156 -8.38 -11.56 -1.42
N PRO A 157 -7.96 -11.59 -2.70
CA PRO A 157 -7.36 -10.44 -3.36
C PRO A 157 -8.30 -9.22 -3.45
N VAL A 158 -7.87 -8.12 -2.81
CA VAL A 158 -8.54 -6.82 -2.79
C VAL A 158 -7.53 -5.70 -3.04
N TYR A 159 -7.99 -4.54 -3.48
CA TYR A 159 -7.13 -3.38 -3.77
C TYR A 159 -7.86 -2.06 -3.56
N GLY A 160 -7.11 -0.95 -3.61
CA GLY A 160 -7.62 0.38 -3.24
C GLY A 160 -8.86 0.84 -3.99
N LEU A 161 -9.05 0.43 -5.26
CA LEU A 161 -10.21 0.86 -6.04
C LEU A 161 -11.53 0.27 -5.52
N ASP A 162 -11.48 -0.80 -4.73
CA ASP A 162 -12.66 -1.40 -4.10
C ASP A 162 -13.26 -0.54 -3.00
N TRP A 163 -12.50 0.40 -2.43
CA TRP A 163 -12.99 1.21 -1.30
C TRP A 163 -14.20 2.07 -1.67
N MET A 164 -14.20 2.67 -2.85
CA MET A 164 -15.30 3.54 -3.29
C MET A 164 -16.66 2.81 -3.34
N PRO A 165 -16.83 1.68 -4.07
CA PRO A 165 -18.08 0.93 -4.04
C PRO A 165 -18.38 0.27 -2.69
N THR A 166 -17.35 -0.08 -1.90
CA THR A 166 -17.55 -0.61 -0.55
C THR A 166 -18.17 0.44 0.38
N LEU A 167 -17.60 1.65 0.41
CA LEU A 167 -18.09 2.76 1.22
C LEU A 167 -19.47 3.22 0.74
N ALA A 168 -19.73 3.23 -0.57
CA ALA A 168 -21.06 3.50 -1.12
C ALA A 168 -22.13 2.58 -0.54
N ASN A 169 -21.82 1.28 -0.42
CA ASN A 169 -22.72 0.30 0.17
C ASN A 169 -22.82 0.45 1.71
N MET A 170 -21.70 0.63 2.41
CA MET A 170 -21.69 0.71 3.88
C MET A 170 -22.30 2.01 4.41
N MET A 171 -22.20 3.11 3.66
CA MET A 171 -22.63 4.45 4.08
C MET A 171 -23.92 4.91 3.37
N ASP A 172 -24.57 4.01 2.61
CA ASP A 172 -25.84 4.25 1.90
C ASP A 172 -25.84 5.49 1.00
N PHE A 173 -24.85 5.59 0.10
CA PHE A 173 -24.85 6.60 -0.96
C PHE A 173 -24.72 5.97 -2.35
N LYS A 174 -25.26 6.65 -3.36
CA LYS A 174 -25.22 6.21 -4.75
C LYS A 174 -23.96 6.71 -5.43
N LEU A 175 -23.27 5.81 -6.14
CA LEU A 175 -22.21 6.22 -7.06
C LEU A 175 -22.81 6.95 -8.27
N PRO A 176 -22.16 8.02 -8.76
CA PRO A 176 -22.44 8.60 -10.07
C PRO A 176 -22.49 7.53 -11.18
N THR A 177 -23.43 7.66 -12.11
CA THR A 177 -23.60 6.73 -13.25
C THR A 177 -22.99 7.26 -14.55
N ASP A 178 -22.24 8.37 -14.46
CA ASP A 178 -21.63 9.09 -15.59
C ASP A 178 -20.15 8.71 -15.80
N ARG A 179 -19.63 7.75 -15.04
CA ARG A 179 -18.22 7.32 -15.08
C ARG A 179 -18.07 5.84 -14.72
N THR A 180 -16.96 5.26 -15.16
CA THR A 180 -16.60 3.87 -14.87
C THR A 180 -15.95 3.75 -13.49
N TYR A 181 -16.21 2.63 -12.81
CA TYR A 181 -15.51 2.20 -11.61
C TYR A 181 -14.92 0.81 -11.83
N ASP A 182 -13.69 0.60 -11.38
CA ASP A 182 -12.96 -0.66 -11.55
C ASP A 182 -12.87 -1.49 -10.27
N GLY A 183 -13.25 -0.89 -9.14
CA GLY A 183 -13.44 -1.62 -7.89
C GLY A 183 -14.73 -2.40 -7.82
N GLN A 184 -14.79 -3.32 -6.87
CA GLN A 184 -15.99 -4.06 -6.48
C GLN A 184 -16.20 -3.95 -4.98
N SER A 185 -17.45 -3.83 -4.52
CA SER A 185 -17.77 -3.76 -3.09
C SER A 185 -17.25 -4.99 -2.33
N LEU A 186 -16.57 -4.74 -1.21
CA LEU A 186 -16.03 -5.75 -0.30
C LEU A 186 -17.01 -6.16 0.79
N VAL A 187 -18.22 -5.59 0.83
CA VAL A 187 -19.26 -5.97 1.81
C VAL A 187 -19.48 -7.48 1.90
N PRO A 188 -19.50 -8.26 0.79
CA PRO A 188 -19.58 -9.72 0.88
C PRO A 188 -18.49 -10.34 1.78
N LEU A 189 -17.26 -9.84 1.73
CA LEU A 189 -16.17 -10.31 2.59
C LEU A 189 -16.39 -9.94 4.06
N LEU A 190 -16.91 -8.74 4.32
CA LEU A 190 -17.25 -8.29 5.68
C LEU A 190 -18.40 -9.13 6.29
N GLU A 191 -19.24 -9.70 5.43
CA GLU A 191 -20.30 -10.65 5.78
C GLU A 191 -19.84 -12.13 5.78
N GLN A 192 -18.53 -12.39 5.64
CA GLN A 192 -17.92 -13.73 5.52
C GLN A 192 -18.47 -14.58 4.36
N LYS A 193 -18.82 -13.93 3.25
CA LYS A 193 -19.24 -14.58 1.99
C LYS A 193 -18.12 -14.51 0.96
N THR A 194 -18.19 -15.39 -0.04
CA THR A 194 -17.25 -15.39 -1.16
C THR A 194 -17.43 -14.16 -2.04
N LEU A 195 -16.32 -13.47 -2.34
CA LEU A 195 -16.29 -12.42 -3.35
C LEU A 195 -15.94 -13.02 -4.73
N LYS A 196 -16.93 -13.09 -5.62
CA LYS A 196 -16.67 -13.41 -7.04
C LYS A 196 -16.39 -12.10 -7.78
N ARG A 197 -15.16 -11.92 -8.27
CA ARG A 197 -14.82 -10.76 -9.10
C ARG A 197 -15.38 -10.90 -10.51
N ASN A 198 -15.84 -9.78 -11.05
CA ASN A 198 -16.28 -9.66 -12.44
C ASN A 198 -15.20 -9.04 -13.36
N LYS A 199 -14.19 -8.38 -12.77
CA LYS A 199 -13.03 -7.81 -13.43
C LYS A 199 -11.74 -8.28 -12.73
N PRO A 200 -10.66 -8.54 -13.47
CA PRO A 200 -9.30 -8.61 -12.94
C PRO A 200 -8.93 -7.35 -12.16
N LEU A 201 -7.93 -7.45 -11.29
CA LEU A 201 -7.28 -6.27 -10.72
C LEU A 201 -6.31 -5.70 -11.75
N ILE A 202 -6.28 -4.37 -11.89
CA ILE A 202 -5.38 -3.65 -12.79
C ILE A 202 -4.49 -2.70 -11.98
N PHE A 203 -3.22 -2.63 -12.35
CA PHE A 203 -2.21 -1.76 -11.77
C PHE A 203 -1.42 -1.11 -12.91
N GLY A 204 -1.03 0.14 -12.73
CA GLY A 204 -0.25 0.86 -13.73
C GLY A 204 0.70 1.87 -13.12
N ILE A 205 1.85 2.07 -13.77
CA ILE A 205 2.82 3.11 -13.42
C ILE A 205 3.63 3.53 -14.65
N ASP A 206 3.48 4.79 -15.07
CA ASP A 206 4.32 5.35 -16.12
C ASP A 206 5.50 6.11 -15.50
N MET A 207 6.64 5.41 -15.35
CA MET A 207 7.85 5.95 -14.74
C MET A 207 9.06 5.82 -15.68
N PRO A 208 9.24 6.73 -16.66
CA PRO A 208 10.38 6.69 -17.56
C PRO A 208 11.69 7.02 -16.83
N PHE A 209 12.82 6.77 -17.52
CA PHE A 209 14.17 7.21 -17.11
C PHE A 209 14.67 6.66 -15.77
N GLN A 210 14.19 5.49 -15.34
CA GLN A 210 14.81 4.76 -14.24
C GLN A 210 16.05 4.00 -14.73
N ASP A 211 17.06 3.86 -13.87
CA ASP A 211 18.30 3.15 -14.20
C ASP A 211 18.02 1.71 -14.66
N ASP A 212 17.19 0.99 -13.88
CA ASP A 212 16.50 -0.22 -14.32
C ASP A 212 15.10 0.15 -14.81
N PRO A 213 14.78 -0.03 -16.10
CA PRO A 213 13.48 0.37 -16.65
C PRO A 213 12.31 -0.30 -15.92
N THR A 214 11.35 0.49 -15.48
CA THR A 214 10.09 -0.04 -14.93
C THR A 214 9.24 -0.64 -16.04
N ASP A 215 8.41 -1.60 -15.66
CA ASP A 215 7.27 -2.04 -16.47
C ASP A 215 6.11 -1.04 -16.28
N GLU A 216 5.06 -1.15 -17.09
CA GLU A 216 4.00 -0.12 -17.13
C GLU A 216 2.67 -0.62 -16.59
N TRP A 217 2.31 -1.87 -16.87
CA TRP A 217 1.01 -2.44 -16.46
C TRP A 217 1.15 -3.80 -15.80
N ALA A 218 0.27 -4.09 -14.84
CA ALA A 218 0.07 -5.44 -14.34
C ALA A 218 -1.41 -5.75 -14.17
N ILE A 219 -1.76 -7.00 -14.47
CA ILE A 219 -3.14 -7.50 -14.40
C ILE A 219 -3.14 -8.78 -13.56
N ARG A 220 -4.07 -8.89 -12.61
CA ARG A 220 -4.25 -10.07 -11.75
C ARG A 220 -5.65 -10.64 -11.93
N ASP A 221 -5.73 -11.89 -12.39
CA ASP A 221 -6.96 -12.66 -12.48
C ASP A 221 -6.80 -14.04 -11.82
N GLY A 222 -7.61 -14.32 -10.79
CA GLY A 222 -7.48 -15.53 -9.97
C GLY A 222 -6.06 -15.66 -9.40
N ASP A 223 -5.36 -16.77 -9.68
CA ASP A 223 -3.97 -16.99 -9.26
C ASP A 223 -2.94 -16.43 -10.24
N TRP A 224 -3.36 -15.94 -11.40
CA TRP A 224 -2.47 -15.52 -12.49
C TRP A 224 -2.21 -14.03 -12.48
N LYS A 225 -0.94 -13.65 -12.63
CA LYS A 225 -0.51 -12.27 -12.77
C LYS A 225 0.35 -12.10 -14.01
N MET A 226 0.00 -11.14 -14.85
CA MET A 226 0.80 -10.72 -16.00
C MET A 226 1.37 -9.32 -15.74
N ILE A 227 2.62 -9.11 -16.12
CA ILE A 227 3.28 -7.80 -16.12
C ILE A 227 3.69 -7.48 -17.56
N ILE A 228 3.37 -6.27 -17.99
CA ILE A 228 3.50 -5.77 -19.36
C ILE A 228 4.48 -4.61 -19.34
N ASP A 229 5.46 -4.66 -20.23
CA ASP A 229 6.48 -3.63 -20.34
C ASP A 229 5.94 -2.35 -20.99
N ARG A 230 6.80 -1.33 -21.07
CA ARG A 230 6.50 -0.02 -21.66
C ARG A 230 6.29 -0.04 -23.18
N GLU A 231 6.56 -1.17 -23.84
CA GLU A 231 6.33 -1.37 -25.27
C GLU A 231 5.04 -2.19 -25.51
N ASN A 232 4.20 -2.32 -24.48
CA ASN A 232 2.95 -3.07 -24.48
C ASN A 232 3.16 -4.57 -24.78
N LYS A 233 4.31 -5.14 -24.36
CA LYS A 233 4.62 -6.57 -24.53
C LYS A 233 4.51 -7.31 -23.19
N PRO A 234 3.84 -8.47 -23.14
CA PRO A 234 3.89 -9.35 -21.97
C PRO A 234 5.33 -9.76 -21.67
N LYS A 235 5.86 -9.32 -20.53
CA LYS A 235 7.24 -9.58 -20.12
C LYS A 235 7.33 -10.66 -19.06
N TYR A 236 6.35 -10.69 -18.15
CA TYR A 236 6.27 -11.70 -17.11
C TYR A 236 4.85 -12.27 -16.96
N LEU A 237 4.79 -13.57 -16.68
CA LEU A 237 3.57 -14.28 -16.32
C LEU A 237 3.87 -15.20 -15.14
N TYR A 238 3.09 -15.08 -14.07
CA TYR A 238 3.26 -15.84 -12.84
C TYR A 238 1.95 -16.48 -12.39
N ASN A 239 2.04 -17.67 -11.79
CA ASN A 239 0.96 -18.24 -10.99
C ASN A 239 1.32 -18.05 -9.51
N LEU A 240 0.73 -17.05 -8.86
CA LEU A 240 1.13 -16.58 -7.53
C LEU A 240 0.81 -17.58 -6.41
N LYS A 241 -0.09 -18.54 -6.65
CA LYS A 241 -0.34 -19.64 -5.72
C LYS A 241 0.81 -20.65 -5.69
N LYS A 242 1.51 -20.83 -6.82
CA LYS A 242 2.65 -21.75 -6.96
C LYS A 242 4.00 -21.06 -6.87
N ASP A 243 4.04 -19.75 -7.12
CA ASP A 243 5.25 -18.94 -7.19
C ASP A 243 5.01 -17.59 -6.51
N ARG A 244 4.94 -17.62 -5.18
CA ARG A 244 4.69 -16.44 -4.33
C ARG A 244 5.72 -15.32 -4.56
N PHE A 245 6.94 -15.70 -4.95
CA PHE A 245 8.09 -14.80 -5.07
C PHE A 245 8.36 -14.36 -6.52
N GLU A 246 7.48 -14.73 -7.45
CA GLU A 246 7.56 -14.30 -8.86
C GLU A 246 8.91 -14.63 -9.52
N THR A 247 9.47 -15.80 -9.23
CA THR A 247 10.79 -16.24 -9.73
C THR A 247 10.70 -17.21 -10.91
N LEU A 248 9.52 -17.77 -11.18
CA LEU A 248 9.28 -18.80 -12.19
C LEU A 248 8.44 -18.26 -13.34
N ASN A 249 9.01 -17.38 -14.16
CA ASN A 249 8.33 -16.80 -15.32
C ASN A 249 7.79 -17.89 -16.28
N GLN A 250 6.51 -17.75 -16.64
CA GLN A 250 5.73 -18.68 -17.46
C GLN A 250 5.45 -18.20 -18.89
N ILE A 251 5.97 -17.04 -19.31
CA ILE A 251 5.87 -16.59 -20.71
C ILE A 251 6.41 -17.67 -21.66
N GLY A 252 5.66 -17.96 -22.73
CA GLY A 252 5.96 -19.02 -23.69
C GLY A 252 5.69 -20.44 -23.19
N LYS A 253 5.17 -20.61 -21.96
CA LYS A 253 4.90 -21.93 -21.34
C LYS A 253 3.41 -22.16 -21.08
N GLN A 254 2.56 -21.14 -21.20
CA GLN A 254 1.14 -21.19 -20.86
C GLN A 254 0.30 -20.48 -21.94
N PRO A 255 0.29 -20.96 -23.20
CA PRO A 255 -0.26 -20.22 -24.34
C PRO A 255 -1.74 -19.85 -24.20
N GLU A 256 -2.55 -20.68 -23.54
CA GLU A 256 -3.97 -20.39 -23.31
C GLU A 256 -4.20 -19.30 -22.25
N ILE A 257 -3.33 -19.22 -21.24
CA ILE A 257 -3.37 -18.16 -20.22
C ILE A 257 -2.82 -16.85 -20.81
N GLU A 258 -1.75 -16.94 -21.60
CA GLU A 258 -1.15 -15.78 -22.27
C GLU A 258 -2.15 -15.08 -23.19
N LYS A 259 -2.96 -15.84 -23.94
CA LYS A 259 -4.02 -15.27 -24.79
C LYS A 259 -5.14 -14.58 -24.01
N THR A 260 -5.50 -15.07 -22.81
CA THR A 260 -6.63 -14.54 -22.04
C THR A 260 -6.26 -13.30 -21.22
N ALA A 261 -5.01 -13.21 -20.75
CA ALA A 261 -4.51 -12.08 -19.99
C ALA A 261 -4.29 -10.79 -20.83
N VAL A 262 -4.11 -10.91 -22.15
CA VAL A 262 -3.78 -9.79 -23.05
C VAL A 262 -4.99 -8.88 -23.38
N TRP A 263 -6.23 -9.27 -23.04
CA TRP A 263 -7.44 -8.56 -23.50
C TRP A 263 -7.95 -7.42 -22.60
N GLN A 264 -7.20 -6.95 -21.60
CA GLN A 264 -7.73 -5.97 -20.64
C GLN A 264 -6.86 -4.71 -20.40
N VAL A 265 -5.83 -4.48 -21.22
CA VAL A 265 -5.19 -3.16 -21.25
C VAL A 265 -6.06 -2.23 -22.10
N PRO A 266 -6.55 -1.08 -21.60
CA PRO A 266 -7.32 -0.17 -22.40
C PRO A 266 -6.50 0.31 -23.62
N GLU A 267 -6.95 0.00 -24.84
CA GLU A 267 -6.33 0.49 -26.08
C GLU A 267 -6.38 2.04 -26.21
N ASN A 268 -7.09 2.74 -25.32
CA ASN A 268 -7.50 4.13 -25.52
C ASN A 268 -6.85 5.17 -24.58
N GLU A 269 -5.84 4.83 -23.78
CA GLU A 269 -5.14 5.82 -22.93
C GLU A 269 -3.68 6.12 -23.32
N THR A 270 -3.16 5.52 -24.40
CA THR A 270 -1.82 5.82 -24.95
C THR A 270 -1.79 7.11 -25.80
N GLY A 271 -2.57 8.10 -25.37
CA GLY A 271 -2.73 9.39 -26.01
C GLY A 271 -1.60 10.38 -25.76
N HIS A 272 -0.38 9.97 -25.42
CA HIS A 272 0.78 10.87 -25.41
C HIS A 272 2.05 10.16 -25.90
N ARG A 273 2.50 10.57 -27.09
CA ARG A 273 3.86 10.38 -27.59
C ARG A 273 4.81 11.35 -26.92
#